data_AF-A0A973RL22-F1
#
_entry.id   AF-A0A973RL22-F1
#
_cell.length_a   1.000
_cell.length_b   1.000
_cell.length_c   1.000
_cell.angle_alpha   90.00
_cell.angle_beta   90.00
_cell.angle_gamma   90.00
#
_symmetry.space_group_name_H-M   'P 1'
#
loop_
_entity.id
_entity.type
_entity.pdbx_description
1 polymer ?
#
loop_
_entity_poly.entity_id
_entity_poly.type
_entity_poly.pdbx_seq_one_letter_code
_entity_poly.pdbx_strand_id
1 'polypeptide(L)'
;MRTSAIAVTLAATLALGACVQTRQYADVQFTPPQGNYKLLVLRPDVTVGALTTGGMVEPRAEWTDQARANIIAALRAQQASRGGNVTIIEHRNELPGVPEQELADVERLNFVVDESIVEHKYLGDYLPTKRGRGLDWTLGADAVKLGQQSGYDYALFLHAEDQVASKGRIALGLVGLAGCLIGFCAPNIGGAEQLDYASLVDLKTGEVVWFNVVDAASQVPGIKFGDLRTPEGAAQMVERLLGRMKPGQDVRRQVAR
;
A
#
# COMPACT_ATOMS: atom_id res chain seq x y z
N MET A 1 -36.71 -6.06 -25.80
CA MET A 1 -36.43 -4.77 -25.12
C MET A 1 -36.39 -4.90 -23.59
N ARG A 2 -37.38 -5.52 -22.93
CA ARG A 2 -37.39 -5.71 -21.46
C ARG A 2 -36.28 -6.62 -20.92
N THR A 3 -35.96 -7.72 -21.61
CA THR A 3 -34.85 -8.63 -21.25
C THR A 3 -33.48 -7.98 -21.42
N SER A 4 -33.29 -7.18 -22.46
CA SER A 4 -32.07 -6.39 -22.69
C SER A 4 -31.88 -5.31 -21.63
N ALA A 5 -32.97 -4.64 -21.21
CA ALA A 5 -32.92 -3.64 -20.15
C ALA A 5 -32.53 -4.26 -18.79
N ILE A 6 -33.12 -5.40 -18.42
CA ILE A 6 -32.81 -6.12 -17.17
C ILE A 6 -31.35 -6.61 -17.17
N ALA A 7 -30.85 -7.14 -18.28
CA ALA A 7 -29.46 -7.57 -18.40
C ALA A 7 -28.46 -6.41 -18.24
N VAL A 8 -28.78 -5.24 -18.79
CA VAL A 8 -27.96 -4.03 -18.64
C VAL A 8 -27.99 -3.50 -17.21
N THR A 9 -29.15 -3.52 -16.54
CA THR A 9 -29.25 -3.09 -15.13
C THR A 9 -28.51 -4.03 -14.19
N LEU A 10 -28.60 -5.35 -14.40
CA LEU A 10 -27.90 -6.36 -13.58
C LEU A 10 -26.37 -6.27 -13.75
N ALA A 11 -25.90 -6.05 -14.99
CA ALA A 11 -24.48 -5.83 -15.29
C ALA A 11 -23.96 -4.54 -14.66
N ALA A 12 -24.77 -3.46 -14.63
CA ALA A 12 -24.40 -2.20 -13.99
C ALA A 12 -24.31 -2.31 -12.45
N THR A 13 -25.16 -3.12 -11.81
CA THR A 13 -25.08 -3.36 -10.35
C THR A 13 -23.92 -4.25 -9.94
N LEU A 14 -23.49 -5.21 -10.78
CA LEU A 14 -22.32 -6.04 -10.52
C LEU A 14 -21.00 -5.25 -10.60
N ALA A 15 -20.94 -4.20 -11.43
CA ALA A 15 -19.77 -3.34 -11.58
C ALA A 15 -19.46 -2.48 -10.34
N LEU A 16 -20.40 -2.32 -9.41
CA LEU A 16 -20.23 -1.53 -8.17
C LEU A 16 -19.68 -2.35 -6.98
N GLY A 17 -19.50 -3.67 -7.15
CA GLY A 17 -19.12 -4.57 -6.06
C GLY A 17 -17.61 -4.75 -5.85
N ALA A 18 -16.76 -4.18 -6.70
CA ALA A 18 -15.31 -4.25 -6.58
C ALA A 18 -14.71 -2.85 -6.75
N CYS A 19 -14.08 -2.34 -5.70
CA CYS A 19 -13.49 -1.02 -5.68
C CYS A 19 -11.99 -1.15 -5.44
N VAL A 20 -11.20 -0.55 -6.32
CA VAL A 20 -9.78 -0.23 -6.05
C VAL A 20 -9.68 1.28 -5.97
N GLN A 21 -9.24 1.77 -4.82
CA GLN A 21 -9.03 3.18 -4.58
C GLN A 21 -7.56 3.42 -4.28
N THR A 22 -6.89 4.17 -5.16
CA THR A 22 -5.54 4.68 -4.88
C THR A 22 -5.65 6.15 -4.53
N ARG A 23 -5.19 6.54 -3.34
CA ARG A 23 -5.11 7.93 -2.89
C ARG A 23 -3.67 8.23 -2.53
N GLN A 24 -3.21 9.42 -2.90
CA GLN A 24 -1.82 9.81 -2.77
C GLN A 24 -1.71 11.21 -2.20
N TYR A 25 -0.85 11.40 -1.21
CA TYR A 25 -0.49 12.70 -0.66
C TYR A 25 1.01 12.91 -0.73
N ALA A 26 1.40 14.13 -1.01
CA ALA A 26 2.78 14.58 -0.94
C ALA A 26 2.81 15.82 -0.07
N ASP A 27 3.95 16.10 0.57
CA ASP A 27 4.16 17.40 1.19
C ASP A 27 3.91 18.52 0.15
N VAL A 28 3.47 19.69 0.63
CA VAL A 28 3.06 20.81 -0.23
C VAL A 28 4.15 21.24 -1.21
N GLN A 29 5.42 21.19 -0.79
CA GLN A 29 6.58 21.58 -1.59
C GLN A 29 7.34 20.37 -2.18
N PHE A 30 6.87 19.14 -1.94
CA PHE A 30 7.55 17.94 -2.41
C PHE A 30 7.73 17.94 -3.93
N THR A 31 8.96 17.73 -4.37
CA THR A 31 9.28 17.40 -5.76
C THR A 31 9.83 15.98 -5.76
N PRO A 32 9.29 15.07 -6.60
CA PRO A 32 9.83 13.72 -6.72
C PRO A 32 11.33 13.77 -6.97
N PRO A 33 12.15 12.99 -6.24
CA PRO A 33 13.59 12.96 -6.44
C PRO A 33 13.93 12.65 -7.90
N GLN A 34 14.81 13.45 -8.50
CA GLN A 34 15.29 13.28 -9.87
C GLN A 34 16.81 13.37 -9.89
N GLY A 35 17.43 12.69 -10.86
CA GLY A 35 18.88 12.70 -11.02
C GLY A 35 19.59 11.81 -9.99
N ASN A 36 20.72 12.30 -9.47
CA ASN A 36 21.60 11.53 -8.59
C ASN A 36 21.21 11.71 -7.11
N TYR A 37 20.36 10.82 -6.60
CA TYR A 37 20.01 10.71 -5.18
C TYR A 37 20.32 9.30 -4.67
N LYS A 38 20.55 9.17 -3.36
CA LYS A 38 20.72 7.87 -2.69
C LYS A 38 19.44 7.49 -1.96
N LEU A 39 18.84 6.38 -2.38
CA LEU A 39 17.61 5.86 -1.81
C LEU A 39 17.88 4.53 -1.10
N LEU A 40 17.57 4.50 0.18
CA LEU A 40 17.51 3.27 0.96
C LEU A 40 16.07 2.75 0.91
N VAL A 41 15.88 1.51 0.47
CA VAL A 41 14.59 0.83 0.53
C VAL A 41 14.70 -0.24 1.60
N LEU A 42 13.88 -0.11 2.63
CA LEU A 42 13.82 -1.06 3.74
C LEU A 42 13.10 -2.32 3.28
N ARG A 43 13.33 -3.43 3.99
CA ARG A 43 12.59 -4.66 3.74
C ARG A 43 11.09 -4.37 3.86
N PRO A 44 10.28 -4.62 2.82
CA PRO A 44 8.84 -4.39 2.91
C PRO A 44 8.23 -5.17 4.05
N ASP A 45 7.38 -4.56 4.85
CA ASP A 45 6.55 -5.24 5.84
C ASP A 45 5.35 -5.87 5.12
N VAL A 46 5.18 -7.18 5.29
CA VAL A 46 4.23 -7.96 4.46
C VAL A 46 3.54 -8.97 5.34
N THR A 47 2.21 -9.00 5.25
CA THR A 47 1.36 -10.02 5.87
C THR A 47 0.35 -10.52 4.86
N VAL A 48 0.32 -11.84 4.62
CA VAL A 48 -0.69 -12.47 3.78
C VAL A 48 -1.45 -13.53 4.57
N GLY A 49 -2.78 -13.43 4.55
CA GLY A 49 -3.67 -14.28 5.32
C GLY A 49 -4.69 -15.05 4.47
N ALA A 50 -5.16 -16.17 5.00
CA ALA A 50 -6.33 -16.87 4.47
C ALA A 50 -7.58 -16.38 5.21
N LEU A 51 -8.53 -15.81 4.48
CA LEU A 51 -9.80 -15.39 5.05
C LEU A 51 -10.78 -16.57 5.09
N THR A 52 -10.99 -17.08 6.30
CA THR A 52 -11.78 -18.29 6.56
C THR A 52 -13.27 -18.08 6.29
N THR A 53 -14.02 -19.17 6.17
CA THR A 53 -15.49 -19.12 6.06
C THR A 53 -16.13 -18.38 7.24
N GLY A 54 -15.53 -18.45 8.44
CA GLY A 54 -15.98 -17.75 9.63
C GLY A 54 -15.67 -16.24 9.67
N GLY A 55 -14.94 -15.70 8.69
CA GLY A 55 -14.56 -14.29 8.66
C GLY A 55 -13.29 -13.94 9.41
N MET A 56 -12.60 -14.93 9.97
CA MET A 56 -11.29 -14.73 10.60
C MET A 56 -10.17 -14.83 9.56
N VAL A 57 -9.20 -13.93 9.64
CA VAL A 57 -7.96 -13.99 8.87
C VAL A 57 -6.96 -14.87 9.61
N GLU A 58 -6.50 -15.93 8.95
CA GLU A 58 -5.44 -16.80 9.46
C GLU A 58 -4.11 -16.47 8.75
N PRO A 59 -3.07 -16.01 9.45
CA PRO A 59 -1.77 -15.72 8.85
C PRO A 59 -1.15 -16.95 8.17
N ARG A 60 -0.54 -16.75 6.99
CA ARG A 60 0.07 -17.83 6.20
C ARG A 60 1.53 -17.50 5.90
N ALA A 61 2.45 -18.03 6.72
CA ALA A 61 3.88 -17.74 6.63
C ALA A 61 4.46 -17.93 5.21
N GLU A 62 4.19 -19.08 4.57
CA GLU A 62 4.64 -19.35 3.19
C GLU A 62 4.13 -18.31 2.19
N TRP A 63 2.88 -17.86 2.33
CA TRP A 63 2.30 -16.85 1.44
C TRP A 63 2.91 -15.48 1.70
N THR A 64 3.15 -15.13 2.96
CA THR A 64 3.87 -13.92 3.36
C THR A 64 5.27 -13.89 2.76
N ASP A 65 6.03 -14.99 2.86
CA ASP A 65 7.40 -15.07 2.34
C ASP A 65 7.40 -14.98 0.81
N GLN A 66 6.49 -15.69 0.14
CA GLN A 66 6.34 -15.64 -1.31
C GLN A 66 5.96 -14.23 -1.79
N ALA A 67 5.00 -13.59 -1.13
CA ALA A 67 4.57 -12.23 -1.48
C ALA A 67 5.71 -11.22 -1.29
N ARG A 68 6.46 -11.33 -0.19
CA ARG A 68 7.61 -10.47 0.07
C ARG A 68 8.68 -10.62 -1.01
N ALA A 69 9.02 -11.85 -1.40
CA ALA A 69 9.98 -12.11 -2.47
C ALA A 69 9.54 -11.47 -3.81
N ASN A 70 8.26 -11.61 -4.17
CA ASN A 70 7.71 -11.01 -5.39
C ASN A 70 7.73 -9.48 -5.34
N ILE A 71 7.39 -8.87 -4.20
CA ILE A 71 7.40 -7.41 -4.01
C ILE A 71 8.83 -6.88 -4.14
N ILE A 72 9.81 -7.53 -3.50
CA ILE A 72 11.22 -7.13 -3.61
C ILE A 72 11.70 -7.24 -5.06
N ALA A 73 11.35 -8.30 -5.77
CA ALA A 73 11.68 -8.45 -7.19
C ALA A 73 11.05 -7.33 -8.05
N ALA A 74 9.78 -6.99 -7.80
CA ALA A 74 9.08 -5.90 -8.48
C ALA A 74 9.71 -4.52 -8.17
N LEU A 75 10.09 -4.26 -6.92
CA LEU A 75 10.81 -3.05 -6.51
C LEU A 75 12.15 -2.94 -7.25
N ARG A 76 12.95 -4.01 -7.30
CA ARG A 76 14.21 -4.04 -8.05
C ARG A 76 14.00 -3.71 -9.53
N ALA A 77 13.02 -4.35 -10.16
CA ALA A 77 12.71 -4.11 -11.58
C ALA A 77 12.27 -2.66 -11.85
N GLN A 78 11.40 -2.11 -10.99
CA GLN A 78 10.92 -0.73 -11.15
C GLN A 78 12.03 0.28 -10.91
N GLN A 79 12.84 0.12 -9.86
CA GLN A 79 13.89 1.07 -9.50
C GLN A 79 15.05 1.08 -10.51
N ALA A 80 15.35 -0.07 -11.14
CA ALA A 80 16.34 -0.14 -12.22
C ALA A 80 16.03 0.81 -13.40
N SER A 81 14.75 1.18 -13.60
CA SER A 81 14.33 2.11 -14.66
C SER A 81 14.42 3.60 -14.29
N ARG A 82 14.70 3.95 -13.02
CA ARG A 82 14.53 5.32 -12.48
C ARG A 82 15.83 6.10 -12.25
N GLY A 83 16.99 5.47 -12.40
CA GLY A 83 18.30 6.16 -12.44
C GLY A 83 18.85 6.69 -11.11
N GLY A 84 18.19 6.45 -9.97
CA GLY A 84 18.75 6.76 -8.64
C GLY A 84 19.72 5.68 -8.13
N ASN A 85 20.56 6.02 -7.15
CA ASN A 85 21.39 5.05 -6.45
C ASN A 85 20.54 4.35 -5.38
N VAL A 86 19.86 3.28 -5.78
CA VAL A 86 18.93 2.56 -4.92
C VAL A 86 19.60 1.34 -4.31
N THR A 87 19.53 1.24 -2.98
CA THR A 87 19.89 0.04 -2.23
C THR A 87 18.65 -0.51 -1.58
N ILE A 88 18.29 -1.76 -1.91
CA ILE A 88 17.19 -2.48 -1.27
C ILE A 88 17.82 -3.48 -0.30
N ILE A 89 17.53 -3.34 0.98
CA ILE A 89 17.99 -4.28 2.02
C ILE A 89 16.88 -5.26 2.40
N GLU A 90 17.24 -6.51 2.59
CA GLU A 90 16.34 -7.58 3.06
C GLU A 90 16.59 -7.90 4.53
N HIS A 91 17.78 -7.60 5.03
CA HIS A 91 18.18 -7.80 6.42
C HIS A 91 18.83 -6.54 6.99
N ARG A 92 18.63 -6.29 8.29
CA ARG A 92 19.09 -5.08 8.96
C ARG A 92 20.62 -4.95 9.00
N ASN A 93 21.32 -6.09 9.01
CA ASN A 93 22.78 -6.15 9.00
C ASN A 93 23.41 -5.80 7.64
N GLU A 94 22.60 -5.60 6.59
CA GLU A 94 23.09 -5.21 5.26
C GLU A 94 23.41 -3.72 5.16
N LEU A 95 22.97 -2.90 6.13
CA LEU A 95 23.24 -1.45 6.15
C LEU A 95 24.54 -1.15 6.90
N PRO A 96 25.64 -0.80 6.22
CA PRO A 96 26.91 -0.56 6.89
C PRO A 96 26.87 0.71 7.74
N GLY A 97 27.49 0.66 8.91
CA GLY A 97 27.64 1.83 9.80
C GLY A 97 26.42 2.16 10.64
N VAL A 98 25.33 1.39 10.53
CA VAL A 98 24.10 1.55 11.33
C VAL A 98 23.88 0.28 12.16
N PRO A 99 23.73 0.37 13.50
CA PRO A 99 23.41 -0.79 14.33
C PRO A 99 22.05 -1.40 13.97
N GLU A 100 21.94 -2.73 13.95
CA GLU A 100 20.68 -3.43 13.63
C GLU A 100 19.50 -3.00 14.51
N GLN A 101 19.77 -2.76 15.80
CA GLN A 101 18.74 -2.32 16.74
C GLN A 101 18.24 -0.90 16.42
N GLU A 102 19.15 0.00 16.03
CA GLU A 102 18.79 1.37 15.66
C GLU A 102 17.91 1.39 14.40
N LEU A 103 18.26 0.57 13.40
CA LEU A 103 17.43 0.41 12.21
C LEU A 103 16.06 -0.19 12.55
N ALA A 104 16.01 -1.17 13.45
CA ALA A 104 14.75 -1.76 13.92
C ALA A 104 13.86 -0.75 14.64
N ASP A 105 14.44 0.18 15.40
CA ASP A 105 13.68 1.22 16.10
C ASP A 105 13.11 2.25 15.11
N VAL A 106 13.88 2.62 14.08
CA VAL A 106 13.39 3.47 12.97
C VAL A 106 12.26 2.78 12.20
N GLU A 107 12.38 1.49 11.89
CA GLU A 107 11.30 0.72 11.24
C GLU A 107 10.02 0.71 12.07
N ARG A 108 10.11 0.50 13.39
CA ARG A 108 8.94 0.51 14.29
C ARG A 108 8.33 1.90 14.43
N LEU A 109 9.16 2.93 14.52
CA LEU A 109 8.69 4.31 14.57
C LEU A 109 7.96 4.66 13.27
N ASN A 110 8.54 4.29 12.13
CA ASN A 110 7.90 4.48 10.83
C ASN A 110 6.55 3.78 10.76
N PHE A 111 6.45 2.52 11.21
CA PHE A 111 5.20 1.77 11.22
C PHE A 111 4.07 2.54 11.93
N VAL A 112 4.32 3.04 13.15
CA VAL A 112 3.31 3.79 13.92
C VAL A 112 2.99 5.15 13.28
N VAL A 113 4.00 5.83 12.71
CA VAL A 113 3.78 7.09 11.98
C VAL A 113 2.91 6.85 10.75
N ASP A 114 3.19 5.79 9.99
CA ASP A 114 2.46 5.42 8.79
C ASP A 114 1.01 5.02 9.11
N GLU A 115 0.77 4.23 10.16
CA GLU A 115 -0.58 3.92 10.66
C GLU A 115 -1.35 5.21 10.99
N SER A 116 -0.72 6.16 11.69
CA SER A 116 -1.36 7.43 12.02
C SER A 116 -1.70 8.28 10.78
N ILE A 117 -0.90 8.17 9.71
CA ILE A 117 -1.18 8.83 8.43
C ILE A 117 -2.39 8.15 7.78
N VAL A 118 -2.41 6.81 7.73
CA VAL A 118 -3.53 6.03 7.17
C VAL A 118 -4.84 6.38 7.89
N GLU A 119 -4.86 6.31 9.22
CA GLU A 119 -6.04 6.61 10.04
C GLU A 119 -6.53 8.05 9.81
N HIS A 120 -5.65 9.04 9.98
CA HIS A 120 -6.03 10.44 10.05
C HIS A 120 -6.06 11.19 8.71
N LYS A 121 -5.51 10.63 7.63
CA LYS A 121 -5.58 11.21 6.27
C LYS A 121 -6.39 10.38 5.29
N TYR A 122 -6.52 9.07 5.49
CA TYR A 122 -7.15 8.18 4.51
C TYR A 122 -8.47 7.58 4.99
N LEU A 123 -8.53 7.07 6.21
CA LEU A 123 -9.68 6.32 6.72
C LEU A 123 -10.79 7.19 7.33
N GLY A 124 -10.54 8.47 7.57
CA GLY A 124 -11.59 9.46 7.82
C GLY A 124 -11.59 10.10 9.21
N ASP A 125 -10.70 9.69 10.10
CA ASP A 125 -10.52 10.29 11.43
C ASP A 125 -9.65 11.55 11.35
N TYR A 126 -10.13 12.52 10.58
CA TYR A 126 -9.36 13.71 10.22
C TYR A 126 -9.00 14.58 11.42
N LEU A 127 -7.72 14.94 11.53
CA LEU A 127 -7.24 15.92 12.51
C LEU A 127 -7.57 17.36 12.05
N PRO A 128 -8.52 18.09 12.67
CA PRO A 128 -8.97 19.39 12.19
C PRO A 128 -7.86 20.44 12.18
N THR A 129 -6.94 20.37 13.14
CA THR A 129 -5.79 21.27 13.29
C THR A 129 -4.72 21.08 12.22
N LYS A 130 -4.71 19.93 11.50
CA LYS A 130 -3.79 19.64 10.39
C LYS A 130 -4.40 19.90 9.01
N ARG A 131 -5.59 20.50 8.94
CA ARG A 131 -6.23 20.84 7.65
C ARG A 131 -5.39 21.87 6.90
N GLY A 132 -5.09 21.57 5.63
CA GLY A 132 -4.32 22.46 4.76
C GLY A 132 -2.79 22.47 5.00
N ARG A 133 -2.27 21.70 5.97
CA ARG A 133 -0.82 21.62 6.25
C ARG A 133 -0.07 20.57 5.43
N GLY A 134 -0.68 20.00 4.40
CA GLY A 134 -0.06 18.90 3.65
C GLY A 134 0.17 17.65 4.50
N LEU A 135 1.34 17.04 4.33
CA LEU A 135 1.81 15.84 5.00
C LEU A 135 2.77 16.22 6.14
N ASP A 136 2.20 16.73 7.23
CA ASP A 136 2.90 17.19 8.43
C ASP A 136 3.18 16.03 9.42
N TRP A 137 3.99 15.04 9.02
CA TRP A 137 4.43 13.90 9.84
C TRP A 137 5.94 13.72 9.74
N THR A 138 6.57 13.26 10.82
CA THR A 138 8.02 13.13 10.90
C THR A 138 8.42 11.95 11.77
N LEU A 139 9.53 11.31 11.40
CA LEU A 139 10.27 10.36 12.23
C LEU A 139 11.30 11.08 13.12
N GLY A 140 11.44 12.40 12.96
CA GLY A 140 12.28 13.25 13.79
C GLY A 140 13.77 12.93 13.70
N ALA A 141 14.47 13.11 14.82
CA ALA A 141 15.92 13.04 14.90
C ALA A 141 16.49 11.65 14.56
N ASP A 142 15.73 10.59 14.77
CA ASP A 142 16.20 9.21 14.51
C ASP A 142 16.36 8.95 13.00
N ALA A 143 15.44 9.45 12.18
CA ALA A 143 15.58 9.40 10.72
C ALA A 143 16.73 10.29 10.23
N VAL A 144 16.93 11.47 10.84
CA VAL A 144 18.07 12.35 10.51
C VAL A 144 19.40 11.67 10.84
N LYS A 145 19.48 11.02 12.01
CA LYS A 145 20.66 10.27 12.45
C LYS A 145 20.95 9.10 11.51
N LEU A 146 19.91 8.37 11.09
CA LEU A 146 20.03 7.32 10.08
C LEU A 146 20.63 7.86 8.77
N GLY A 147 20.14 9.01 8.28
CA GLY A 147 20.70 9.68 7.10
C GLY A 147 22.18 10.05 7.26
N GLN A 148 22.55 10.61 8.41
CA GLN A 148 23.93 11.02 8.70
C GLN A 148 24.90 9.82 8.78
N GLN A 149 24.49 8.71 9.37
CA GLN A 149 25.32 7.51 9.51
C GLN A 149 25.46 6.74 8.19
N SER A 150 24.34 6.59 7.47
CA SER A 150 24.27 5.75 6.27
C SER A 150 24.62 6.51 4.98
N GLY A 151 24.50 7.84 4.99
CA GLY A 151 24.75 8.70 3.84
C GLY A 151 23.69 8.64 2.74
N TYR A 152 22.49 8.13 3.03
CA TYR A 152 21.34 8.16 2.12
C TYR A 152 20.55 9.46 2.24
N ASP A 153 19.93 9.90 1.14
CA ASP A 153 19.09 11.10 1.11
C ASP A 153 17.66 10.78 1.52
N TYR A 154 17.16 9.60 1.13
CA TYR A 154 15.78 9.17 1.38
C TYR A 154 15.73 7.73 1.88
N ALA A 155 14.74 7.44 2.72
CA ALA A 155 14.30 6.08 3.04
C ALA A 155 12.89 5.84 2.49
N LEU A 156 12.69 4.69 1.84
CA LEU A 156 11.39 4.21 1.38
C LEU A 156 10.98 3.02 2.23
N PHE A 157 9.81 3.12 2.84
CA PHE A 157 9.14 2.04 3.54
C PHE A 157 7.90 1.61 2.76
N LEU A 158 7.60 0.32 2.84
CA LEU A 158 6.44 -0.27 2.18
C LEU A 158 5.81 -1.26 3.15
N HIS A 159 4.49 -1.15 3.30
CA HIS A 159 3.66 -2.11 4.00
C HIS A 159 2.63 -2.69 3.01
N ALA A 160 2.38 -3.99 3.13
CA ALA A 160 1.38 -4.68 2.34
C ALA A 160 0.64 -5.73 3.17
N GLU A 161 -0.68 -5.63 3.22
CA GLU A 161 -1.56 -6.64 3.78
C GLU A 161 -2.53 -7.15 2.70
N ASP A 162 -2.56 -8.47 2.48
CA ASP A 162 -3.47 -9.10 1.52
C ASP A 162 -4.20 -10.29 2.15
N GLN A 163 -5.50 -10.39 1.89
CA GLN A 163 -6.37 -11.44 2.38
C GLN A 163 -6.91 -12.28 1.22
N VAL A 164 -6.62 -13.57 1.24
CA VAL A 164 -7.10 -14.51 0.21
C VAL A 164 -8.29 -15.30 0.74
N ALA A 165 -9.47 -15.06 0.18
CA ALA A 165 -10.68 -15.79 0.53
C ALA A 165 -10.52 -17.31 0.33
N SER A 166 -10.85 -18.08 1.38
CA SER A 166 -10.85 -19.54 1.32
C SER A 166 -11.88 -20.07 0.31
N LYS A 167 -11.67 -21.29 -0.20
CA LYS A 167 -12.63 -21.96 -1.10
C LYS A 167 -14.04 -22.05 -0.49
N GLY A 168 -14.13 -22.35 0.80
CA GLY A 168 -15.39 -22.41 1.53
C GLY A 168 -16.11 -21.05 1.58
N ARG A 169 -15.36 -19.98 1.86
CA ARG A 169 -15.89 -18.60 1.86
C ARG A 169 -16.38 -18.17 0.47
N ILE A 170 -15.62 -18.48 -0.58
CA ILE A 170 -16.04 -18.21 -1.97
C ILE A 170 -17.32 -18.98 -2.30
N ALA A 171 -17.38 -20.27 -2.01
CA ALA A 171 -18.56 -21.09 -2.25
C ALA A 171 -19.79 -20.57 -1.50
N LEU A 172 -19.63 -20.19 -0.22
CA LEU A 172 -20.70 -19.60 0.58
C LEU A 172 -21.17 -18.26 0.00
N GLY A 173 -20.24 -17.41 -0.46
CA GLY A 173 -20.55 -16.16 -1.14
C GLY A 173 -21.36 -16.36 -2.43
N LEU A 174 -21.01 -17.37 -3.24
CA LEU A 174 -21.77 -17.72 -4.45
C LEU A 174 -23.17 -18.24 -4.13
N VAL A 175 -23.31 -19.06 -3.09
CA VAL A 175 -24.63 -19.54 -2.62
C VAL A 175 -25.48 -18.36 -2.11
N GLY A 176 -24.89 -17.44 -1.34
CA GLY A 176 -25.57 -16.24 -0.87
C GLY A 176 -26.05 -15.34 -2.02
N LEU A 177 -25.21 -15.12 -3.02
CA LEU A 177 -25.57 -14.36 -4.22
C LEU A 177 -26.71 -15.03 -5.01
N ALA A 178 -26.67 -16.35 -5.16
CA ALA A 178 -27.76 -17.10 -5.80
C ALA A 178 -29.07 -17.02 -4.99
N GLY A 179 -28.97 -17.05 -3.65
CA GLY A 179 -30.10 -16.86 -2.74
C GLY A 179 -30.83 -15.52 -2.95
N CYS A 180 -30.10 -14.46 -3.28
CA CYS A 180 -30.72 -13.16 -3.57
C CYS A 180 -31.71 -13.22 -4.74
N LEU A 181 -31.49 -14.09 -5.72
CA LEU A 181 -32.41 -14.27 -6.86
C LEU A 181 -33.76 -14.86 -6.45
N ILE A 182 -33.81 -15.58 -5.33
CA ILE A 182 -35.02 -16.22 -4.79
C ILE A 182 -35.56 -15.52 -3.53
N GLY A 183 -35.08 -14.30 -3.24
CA GLY A 183 -35.58 -13.46 -2.14
C GLY A 183 -34.87 -13.64 -0.79
N PHE A 184 -33.81 -14.46 -0.72
CA PHE A 184 -33.00 -14.64 0.49
C PHE A 184 -31.57 -14.13 0.26
N CYS A 185 -31.31 -12.87 0.61
CA CYS A 185 -29.96 -12.33 0.58
C CYS A 185 -29.24 -12.62 1.89
N ALA A 186 -28.33 -13.59 1.89
CA ALA A 186 -27.34 -13.73 2.95
C ALA A 186 -26.36 -12.53 2.92
N PRO A 187 -25.76 -12.14 4.05
CA PRO A 187 -24.73 -11.10 4.07
C PRO A 187 -23.62 -11.40 3.04
N ASN A 188 -23.03 -10.37 2.43
CA ASN A 188 -21.93 -10.52 1.47
C ASN A 188 -20.68 -11.04 2.19
N ILE A 189 -20.51 -12.36 2.25
CA ILE A 189 -19.41 -13.05 2.96
C ILE A 189 -18.25 -13.37 1.98
N GLY A 190 -18.34 -13.02 0.70
CA GLY A 190 -17.34 -13.42 -0.31
C GLY A 190 -16.13 -12.50 -0.44
N GLY A 191 -16.13 -11.36 0.24
CA GLY A 191 -15.15 -10.31 0.03
C GLY A 191 -13.76 -10.60 0.59
N ALA A 192 -12.80 -9.87 0.05
CA ALA A 192 -11.41 -9.79 0.47
C ALA A 192 -10.98 -8.33 0.44
N GLU A 193 -10.13 -7.96 1.40
CA GLU A 193 -9.59 -6.61 1.56
C GLU A 193 -8.07 -6.66 1.39
N GLN A 194 -7.53 -5.59 0.86
CA GLN A 194 -6.11 -5.37 0.67
C GLN A 194 -5.81 -3.90 1.00
N LEU A 195 -4.88 -3.68 1.93
CA LEU A 195 -4.43 -2.35 2.33
C LEU A 195 -2.91 -2.31 2.20
N ASP A 196 -2.43 -1.58 1.21
CA ASP A 196 -1.00 -1.39 0.97
C ASP A 196 -0.67 0.10 1.02
N TYR A 197 0.50 0.43 1.54
CA TYR A 197 0.98 1.80 1.53
C TYR A 197 2.49 1.89 1.44
N ALA A 198 2.96 3.05 0.99
CA ALA A 198 4.37 3.36 0.92
C ALA A 198 4.61 4.81 1.40
N SER A 199 5.68 4.99 2.16
CA SER A 199 6.12 6.27 2.69
C SER A 199 7.56 6.57 2.28
N LEU A 200 7.79 7.81 1.81
CA LEU A 200 9.13 8.32 1.55
C LEU A 200 9.49 9.32 2.63
N VAL A 201 10.59 9.05 3.32
CA VAL A 201 11.14 9.90 4.37
C VAL A 201 12.38 10.62 3.84
N ASP A 202 12.43 11.94 3.97
CA ASP A 202 13.65 12.71 3.75
C ASP A 202 14.57 12.55 4.96
N LEU A 203 15.74 11.94 4.77
CA LEU A 203 16.67 11.64 5.86
C LEU A 203 17.51 12.86 6.27
N LYS A 204 17.34 14.03 5.64
CA LYS A 204 17.96 15.29 6.07
C LYS A 204 17.07 16.02 7.08
N THR A 205 15.76 15.95 6.91
CA THR A 205 14.78 16.62 7.79
C THR A 205 14.07 15.67 8.75
N GLY A 206 14.02 14.38 8.41
CA GLY A 206 13.23 13.35 9.10
C GLY A 206 11.75 13.38 8.74
N GLU A 207 11.32 14.25 7.83
CA GLU A 207 9.92 14.41 7.44
C GLU A 207 9.46 13.31 6.49
N VAL A 208 8.20 12.89 6.65
CA VAL A 208 7.52 12.07 5.65
C VAL A 208 7.08 13.00 4.52
N VAL A 209 7.84 13.03 3.43
CA VAL A 209 7.64 13.97 2.33
C VAL A 209 6.66 13.46 1.29
N TRP A 210 6.38 12.16 1.29
CA TRP A 210 5.45 11.54 0.35
C TRP A 210 4.83 10.27 0.92
N PHE A 211 3.55 10.05 0.62
CA PHE A 211 2.80 8.88 1.07
C PHE A 211 1.74 8.47 0.04
N ASN A 212 1.58 7.17 -0.20
CA ASN A 212 0.53 6.66 -1.07
C ASN A 212 -0.13 5.43 -0.44
N VAL A 213 -1.45 5.33 -0.60
CA VAL A 213 -2.26 4.20 -0.14
C VAL A 213 -2.99 3.61 -1.33
N VAL A 214 -2.94 2.28 -1.40
CA VAL A 214 -3.82 1.45 -2.22
C VAL A 214 -4.74 0.71 -1.25
N ASP A 215 -6.02 1.06 -1.32
CA ASP A 215 -7.09 0.36 -0.61
C ASP A 215 -7.96 -0.33 -1.66
N ALA A 216 -8.06 -1.66 -1.56
CA ALA A 216 -8.82 -2.44 -2.50
C ALA A 216 -9.72 -3.44 -1.76
N ALA A 217 -11.01 -3.39 -2.08
CA ALA A 217 -12.00 -4.25 -1.46
C ALA A 217 -13.03 -4.72 -2.48
N SER A 218 -13.38 -6.01 -2.41
CA SER A 218 -14.42 -6.62 -3.23
C SER A 218 -15.48 -7.17 -2.31
N GLN A 219 -16.73 -6.95 -2.64
CA GLN A 219 -17.87 -7.71 -2.11
C GLN A 219 -18.21 -8.90 -3.01
N VAL A 220 -17.69 -8.93 -4.24
CA VAL A 220 -17.88 -10.02 -5.19
C VAL A 220 -16.91 -11.17 -4.87
N PRO A 221 -17.42 -12.40 -4.63
CA PRO A 221 -16.60 -13.55 -4.32
C PRO A 221 -15.56 -13.85 -5.40
N GLY A 222 -14.30 -14.05 -4.99
CA GLY A 222 -13.22 -14.52 -5.87
C GLY A 222 -12.55 -13.44 -6.74
N ILE A 223 -13.00 -12.19 -6.67
CA ILE A 223 -12.24 -11.07 -7.24
C ILE A 223 -11.00 -10.81 -6.40
N LYS A 224 -9.86 -10.65 -7.07
CA LYS A 224 -8.57 -10.31 -6.48
C LYS A 224 -8.09 -8.99 -7.06
N PHE A 225 -7.36 -8.21 -6.27
CA PHE A 225 -6.89 -6.88 -6.69
C PHE A 225 -5.41 -6.84 -7.08
N GLY A 226 -4.80 -8.02 -7.20
CA GLY A 226 -3.37 -8.20 -7.44
C GLY A 226 -2.86 -9.19 -6.42
N ASP A 227 -2.95 -10.48 -6.72
CA ASP A 227 -2.53 -11.55 -5.80
C ASP A 227 -1.03 -11.40 -5.51
N LEU A 228 -0.66 -10.95 -4.32
CA LEU A 228 0.74 -10.63 -4.00
C LEU A 228 1.66 -11.87 -4.07
N ARG A 229 1.07 -13.06 -3.99
CA ARG A 229 1.79 -14.35 -4.15
C ARG A 229 2.21 -14.60 -5.59
N THR A 230 1.70 -13.83 -6.55
CA THR A 230 2.10 -13.87 -7.96
C THR A 230 3.03 -12.72 -8.31
N PRO A 231 4.04 -12.93 -9.18
CA PRO A 231 4.90 -11.85 -9.66
C PRO A 231 4.11 -10.70 -10.31
N GLU A 232 3.08 -11.01 -11.09
CA GLU A 232 2.27 -10.01 -11.79
C GLU A 232 1.44 -9.17 -10.82
N GLY A 233 0.86 -9.80 -9.79
CA GLY A 233 0.10 -9.10 -8.75
C GLY A 233 0.97 -8.15 -7.95
N ALA A 234 2.14 -8.62 -7.50
CA ALA A 234 3.11 -7.79 -6.81
C ALA A 234 3.61 -6.62 -7.67
N ALA A 235 3.90 -6.84 -8.95
CA ALA A 235 4.31 -5.78 -9.87
C ALA A 235 3.21 -4.72 -10.07
N GLN A 236 1.95 -5.14 -10.18
CA GLN A 236 0.82 -4.21 -10.25
C GLN A 236 0.67 -3.38 -8.97
N MET A 237 0.81 -3.99 -7.79
CA MET A 237 0.75 -3.28 -6.52
C MET A 237 1.88 -2.25 -6.40
N VAL A 238 3.12 -2.66 -6.69
CA VAL A 238 4.30 -1.76 -6.69
C VAL A 238 4.13 -0.61 -7.69
N GLU A 239 3.56 -0.87 -8.86
CA GLU A 239 3.27 0.19 -9.84
C GLU A 239 2.17 1.14 -9.37
N ARG A 240 1.12 0.65 -8.69
CA ARG A 240 0.08 1.53 -8.12
C ARG A 240 0.63 2.40 -6.99
N LEU A 241 1.51 1.86 -6.15
CA LEU A 241 2.14 2.62 -5.07
C LEU A 241 3.17 3.62 -5.61
N LEU A 242 4.13 3.17 -6.42
CA LEU A 242 5.33 3.94 -6.72
C LEU A 242 5.39 4.46 -8.16
N GLY A 243 4.52 3.95 -9.04
CA GLY A 243 4.50 4.26 -10.47
C GLY A 243 4.42 5.76 -10.75
N ARG A 244 3.54 6.45 -10.02
CA ARG A 244 3.40 7.91 -10.11
C ARG A 244 3.67 8.55 -8.77
N MET A 245 4.86 9.11 -8.57
CA MET A 245 5.11 10.01 -7.44
C MET A 245 4.64 11.42 -7.84
N LYS A 246 3.44 11.82 -7.42
CA LYS A 246 2.92 13.15 -7.75
C LYS A 246 3.62 14.23 -6.91
N PRO A 247 4.04 15.35 -7.51
CA PRO A 247 4.55 16.48 -6.75
C PRO A 247 3.50 17.09 -5.82
N GLY A 248 4.00 17.85 -4.85
CA GLY A 248 3.25 18.65 -3.90
C GLY A 248 2.28 19.62 -4.56
N GLN A 249 1.27 20.04 -3.81
CA GLN A 249 0.21 20.91 -4.33
C GLN A 249 0.76 22.24 -4.87
N ASP A 250 1.75 22.84 -4.20
CA ASP A 250 2.29 24.14 -4.60
C ASP A 250 3.19 24.02 -5.83
N VAL A 251 4.01 22.97 -5.91
CA VAL A 251 4.81 22.64 -7.10
C VAL A 251 3.91 22.44 -8.32
N ARG A 252 2.81 21.68 -8.18
CA ARG A 252 1.86 21.47 -9.28
C ARG A 252 1.18 22.76 -9.73
N ARG A 253 0.87 23.68 -8.81
CA ARG A 253 0.29 24.99 -9.14
C ARG A 253 1.26 25.90 -9.87
N GLN A 254 2.55 25.83 -9.55
CA GLN A 254 3.58 26.61 -10.24
C GLN A 254 3.78 26.14 -11.69
N VAL A 255 3.76 24.83 -11.94
CA VAL A 255 3.90 24.25 -13.29
C VAL A 255 2.67 24.49 -14.18
N ALA A 256 1.49 24.69 -13.59
CA ALA A 256 0.24 24.92 -14.31
C ALA A 256 -0.02 26.40 -14.67
N ARG A 257 0.88 27.32 -14.28
CA ARG A 257 0.84 28.75 -14.62
C ARG A 257 1.79 29.05 -15.77
#